data_AF-A0AAD3HIN3-F1
#
_entry.id   AF-A0AAD3HIN3-F1
#
_cell.length_a   1.000
_cell.length_b   1.000
_cell.length_c   1.000
_cell.angle_alpha   90.00
_cell.angle_beta   90.00
_cell.angle_gamma   90.00
#
_symmetry.space_group_name_H-M   'P 1'
#
loop_
_entity.id
_entity.type
_entity.pdbx_description
1 polymer ?
#
loop_
_entity_poly.entity_id
_entity_poly.type
_entity_poly.pdbx_seq_one_letter_code
_entity_poly.pdbx_strand_id
1 'polypeptide(L)'
;HNEILRRAPHLVPVLAGPWFFDRKTEVPEGKQPFFEIPVFNYHRGYLSVNYSDNYYHLSQRHPEVPRLTPQHHEALALFNELAASPQLSLRTVLQPGDVQLVSNHTCLHYRGAFK
;
A
#
# COMPACT_ATOMS: atom_id res chain seq x y z
N HIS A 1 -0.18 -0.30 10.56
CA HIS A 1 -1.52 -0.39 11.16
C HIS A 1 -1.60 0.29 12.53
N ASN A 2 -0.99 -0.27 13.59
CA ASN A 2 -1.18 0.21 14.96
C ASN A 2 -0.80 1.70 15.14
N GLU A 3 0.28 2.16 14.50
CA GLU A 3 0.64 3.58 14.55
C GLU A 3 -0.37 4.49 13.86
N ILE A 4 -1.05 4.04 12.80
CA ILE A 4 -2.14 4.79 12.16
C ILE A 4 -3.33 4.83 13.11
N LEU A 5 -3.70 3.69 13.71
CA LEU A 5 -4.77 3.63 14.71
C LEU A 5 -4.50 4.58 15.89
N ARG A 6 -3.24 4.68 16.33
CA ARG A 6 -2.82 5.55 17.44
C ARG A 6 -2.82 7.03 17.06
N ARG A 7 -2.30 7.40 15.88
CA ARG A 7 -2.08 8.80 15.47
C ARG A 7 -3.29 9.42 14.78
N ALA A 8 -4.00 8.64 13.97
CA ALA A 8 -5.10 9.08 13.13
C ALA A 8 -6.13 7.94 12.98
N PRO A 9 -6.85 7.58 14.06
CA PRO A 9 -7.79 6.46 14.06
C PRO A 9 -8.88 6.57 12.99
N HIS A 10 -9.26 7.80 12.63
CA HIS A 10 -10.25 8.08 11.59
C HIS A 10 -9.80 7.64 10.17
N LEU A 11 -8.49 7.43 9.95
CA LEU A 11 -7.97 6.92 8.66
C LEU A 11 -7.99 5.40 8.55
N VAL A 12 -8.17 4.67 9.65
CA VAL A 12 -8.29 3.20 9.63
C VAL A 12 -9.48 2.74 8.78
N PRO A 13 -10.71 3.27 8.95
CA PRO A 13 -11.83 2.89 8.07
C PRO A 13 -11.61 3.35 6.62
N VAL A 14 -10.87 4.44 6.38
CA VAL A 14 -10.52 4.89 5.02
C VAL A 14 -9.60 3.86 4.34
N LEU A 15 -8.57 3.38 5.05
CA LEU A 15 -7.64 2.36 4.55
C LEU A 15 -8.29 0.98 4.40
N ALA A 16 -9.35 0.70 5.16
CA ALA A 16 -10.15 -0.53 5.04
C ALA A 16 -11.31 -0.41 4.03
N GLY A 17 -11.53 0.79 3.48
CA GLY A 17 -12.56 1.07 2.50
C GLY A 17 -12.14 0.75 1.06
N PRO A 18 -12.89 1.26 0.07
CA PRO A 18 -12.62 1.00 -1.34
C PRO A 18 -11.39 1.75 -1.82
N TRP A 19 -10.43 1.02 -2.37
CA TRP A 19 -9.27 1.55 -3.10
C TRP A 19 -9.15 0.84 -4.45
N PHE A 20 -8.68 1.55 -5.46
CA PHE A 20 -8.59 1.03 -6.83
C PHE A 20 -7.13 0.91 -7.24
N PHE A 21 -6.69 -0.32 -7.50
CA PHE A 21 -5.31 -0.65 -7.85
C PHE A 21 -5.21 -0.84 -9.37
N ASP A 22 -4.31 -0.09 -10.00
CA ASP A 22 -4.11 -0.14 -11.45
C ASP A 22 -3.41 -1.45 -11.89
N ARG A 23 -3.79 -2.00 -13.04
CA ARG A 23 -3.15 -3.20 -13.63
C ARG A 23 -2.01 -2.87 -14.60
N LYS A 24 -1.74 -1.59 -14.82
CA LYS A 24 -0.78 -1.06 -15.80
C LYS A 24 -1.06 -1.59 -17.20
N THR A 25 -0.21 -2.48 -17.69
CA THR A 25 -0.30 -3.14 -18.99
C THR A 25 -0.71 -4.61 -18.86
N GLU A 26 -0.87 -5.12 -17.64
CA GLU A 26 -1.20 -6.52 -17.33
C GLU A 26 -2.71 -6.69 -17.16
N VAL A 27 -3.47 -6.33 -18.20
CA VAL A 27 -4.93 -6.42 -18.19
C VAL A 27 -5.36 -7.75 -18.81
N PRO A 28 -5.92 -8.69 -18.03
CA PRO A 28 -6.43 -9.94 -18.60
C PRO A 28 -7.65 -9.68 -19.48
N GLU A 29 -7.91 -10.62 -20.41
CA GLU A 29 -9.09 -10.55 -21.27
C GLU A 29 -10.38 -10.44 -20.44
N GLY A 30 -11.25 -9.51 -20.82
CA GLY A 30 -12.53 -9.26 -20.15
C GLY A 30 -12.43 -8.59 -18.77
N LYS A 31 -11.24 -8.12 -18.35
CA LYS A 31 -11.07 -7.39 -17.08
C LYS A 31 -10.90 -5.89 -17.31
N GLN A 32 -11.29 -5.11 -16.31
CA GLN A 32 -11.00 -3.68 -16.24
C GLN A 32 -9.49 -3.43 -16.05
N PRO A 33 -8.95 -2.28 -16.47
CA PRO A 33 -7.53 -1.94 -16.31
C PRO A 33 -7.14 -1.60 -14.86
N PHE A 34 -8.07 -1.77 -13.92
CA PHE A 34 -7.89 -1.63 -12.47
C PHE A 34 -8.75 -2.69 -11.75
N PHE A 35 -8.59 -2.80 -10.44
CA PHE A 35 -9.47 -3.61 -9.59
C PHE A 35 -9.59 -2.97 -8.19
N GLU A 36 -10.69 -3.26 -7.51
CA GLU A 36 -10.90 -2.80 -6.14
C GLU A 36 -10.20 -3.74 -5.15
N ILE A 37 -9.39 -3.17 -4.27
CA ILE A 37 -8.77 -3.88 -3.13
C ILE A 37 -8.46 -2.87 -2.02
N PRO A 38 -8.96 -3.06 -0.79
CA PRO A 38 -8.59 -2.22 0.34
C PRO A 38 -7.10 -2.25 0.64
N VAL A 39 -6.58 -1.20 1.27
CA VAL A 39 -5.20 -1.21 1.82
C VAL A 39 -5.13 -2.16 3.02
N PHE A 40 -6.08 -2.06 3.94
CA PHE A 40 -6.22 -2.94 5.10
C PHE A 40 -7.33 -3.96 4.90
N ASN A 41 -6.94 -5.23 4.84
CA ASN A 41 -7.86 -6.34 4.63
C ASN A 41 -7.96 -7.14 5.92
N TYR A 42 -9.14 -7.13 6.55
CA TYR A 42 -9.41 -7.92 7.76
C TYR A 42 -10.16 -9.19 7.40
N HIS A 43 -9.63 -10.34 7.81
CA HIS A 43 -10.30 -11.62 7.64
C HIS A 43 -10.01 -12.55 8.82
N ARG A 44 -11.06 -13.06 9.48
CA ARG A 44 -10.96 -14.00 10.62
C ARG A 44 -9.99 -13.54 11.72
N GLY A 45 -9.99 -12.25 12.04
CA GLY A 45 -9.11 -11.65 13.06
C GLY A 45 -7.68 -11.37 12.60
N TYR A 46 -7.33 -11.69 11.35
CA TYR A 46 -6.04 -11.38 10.76
C TYR A 46 -6.12 -10.13 9.89
N LEU A 47 -5.01 -9.39 9.83
CA LEU A 47 -4.80 -8.27 8.92
C LEU A 47 -3.82 -8.67 7.83
N SER A 48 -4.17 -8.40 6.57
CA SER A 48 -3.23 -8.33 5.47
C SER A 48 -3.22 -6.94 4.85
N VAL A 49 -2.07 -6.54 4.33
CA VAL A 49 -1.85 -5.22 3.74
C VAL A 49 -1.54 -5.38 2.25
N ASN A 50 -2.22 -4.61 1.42
CA ASN A 50 -1.84 -4.37 0.04
C ASN A 50 -1.47 -2.89 -0.06
N TYR A 51 -0.20 -2.57 -0.38
CA TYR A 51 0.19 -1.17 -0.43
C TYR A 51 1.28 -0.92 -1.45
N SER A 52 0.96 -0.06 -2.41
CA SER A 52 1.90 0.67 -3.24
C SER A 52 1.15 1.90 -3.76
N ASP A 53 1.43 3.05 -3.16
CA ASP A 53 0.75 4.33 -3.41
C ASP A 53 0.69 4.70 -4.90
N ASN A 54 1.76 4.42 -5.65
CA ASN A 54 1.85 4.65 -7.08
C ASN A 54 0.70 3.98 -7.86
N TYR A 55 0.26 2.78 -7.47
CA TYR A 55 -0.84 2.09 -8.17
C TYR A 55 -2.20 2.73 -7.90
N TYR A 56 -2.41 3.26 -6.70
CA TYR A 56 -3.62 4.02 -6.38
C TYR A 56 -3.64 5.35 -7.14
N HIS A 57 -2.50 6.03 -7.24
CA HIS A 57 -2.37 7.23 -8.06
C HIS A 57 -2.57 6.95 -9.56
N LEU A 58 -1.94 5.89 -10.09
CA LEU A 58 -2.08 5.50 -11.49
C LEU A 58 -3.52 5.16 -11.86
N SER A 59 -4.28 4.55 -10.95
CA SER A 59 -5.69 4.20 -11.20
C SER A 59 -6.53 5.43 -11.56
N GLN A 60 -6.15 6.62 -11.09
CA GLN A 60 -6.87 7.87 -11.33
C GLN A 60 -6.82 8.32 -12.80
N ARG A 61 -5.99 7.71 -13.65
CA ARG A 61 -6.02 7.94 -15.11
C ARG A 61 -7.30 7.42 -15.77
N HIS A 62 -8.00 6.48 -15.13
CA HIS A 62 -9.25 5.90 -15.61
C HIS A 62 -10.43 6.73 -15.10
N PRO A 63 -11.28 7.31 -15.96
CA PRO A 63 -12.44 8.11 -15.54
C PRO A 63 -13.42 7.37 -14.64
N GLU A 64 -13.54 6.05 -14.79
CA GLU A 64 -14.45 5.16 -14.06
C GLU A 64 -14.05 4.97 -12.59
N VAL A 65 -12.78 5.25 -12.25
CA VAL A 65 -12.29 5.12 -10.88
C VAL A 65 -12.75 6.33 -10.04
N PRO A 66 -13.38 6.09 -8.88
CA PRO A 66 -13.69 7.14 -7.91
C PRO A 66 -12.45 7.97 -7.57
N ARG A 67 -12.65 9.30 -7.53
CA ARG A 67 -11.57 10.23 -7.22
C ARG A 67 -11.09 10.03 -5.79
N LEU A 68 -9.77 10.06 -5.59
CA LEU A 68 -9.20 10.11 -4.25
C LEU A 68 -9.71 11.35 -3.51
N THR A 69 -10.27 11.12 -2.32
CA THR A 69 -10.73 12.20 -1.43
C THR A 69 -9.55 12.77 -0.63
N PRO A 70 -9.71 13.92 0.04
CA PRO A 70 -8.68 14.45 0.94
C PRO A 70 -8.19 13.44 1.99
N GLN A 71 -9.10 12.61 2.52
CA GLN A 71 -8.77 11.56 3.50
C GLN A 71 -7.93 10.43 2.88
N HIS A 72 -8.13 10.10 1.60
CA HIS A 72 -7.26 9.13 0.93
C HIS A 72 -5.84 9.68 0.81
N HIS A 73 -5.69 10.95 0.43
CA HIS A 73 -4.37 11.60 0.35
C HIS A 73 -3.68 11.68 1.72
N GLU A 74 -4.43 12.04 2.77
CA GLU A 74 -3.93 12.03 4.15
C GLU A 74 -3.47 10.63 4.58
N ALA A 75 -4.26 9.60 4.26
CA ALA A 75 -3.92 8.21 4.55
C ALA A 75 -2.64 7.76 3.83
N LEU A 76 -2.47 8.06 2.53
CA LEU A 76 -1.24 7.76 1.79
C LEU A 76 -0.04 8.49 2.39
N ALA A 77 -0.18 9.78 2.72
CA ALA A 77 0.89 10.58 3.29
C ALA A 77 1.37 10.01 4.64
N LEU A 78 0.45 9.74 5.57
CA LEU A 78 0.79 9.17 6.88
C LEU A 78 1.36 7.76 6.74
N PHE A 79 0.81 6.94 5.85
CA PHE A 79 1.31 5.59 5.62
C PHE A 79 2.75 5.62 5.10
N ASN A 80 3.04 6.47 4.11
CA ASN A 80 4.40 6.66 3.58
C ASN A 80 5.37 7.19 4.65
N GLU A 81 4.94 8.16 5.46
CA GLU A 81 5.73 8.68 6.58
C GLU A 81 6.13 7.57 7.55
N LEU A 82 5.16 6.73 7.96
CA LEU A 82 5.39 5.61 8.86
C LEU A 82 6.25 4.51 8.22
N ALA A 83 6.04 4.20 6.94
CA ALA A 83 6.81 3.18 6.23
C ALA A 83 8.29 3.60 6.05
N ALA A 84 8.56 4.90 5.92
CA ALA A 84 9.91 5.45 5.83
C ALA A 84 10.57 5.70 7.20
N SER A 85 9.83 5.55 8.30
CA SER A 85 10.33 5.81 9.65
C SER A 85 11.42 4.79 10.05
N PRO A 86 12.57 5.25 10.60
CA PRO A 86 13.59 4.34 11.12
C PRO A 86 13.12 3.57 12.37
N GLN A 87 12.03 3.99 13.01
CA GLN A 87 11.43 3.27 14.14
C GLN A 87 10.63 2.03 13.70
N LEU A 88 10.20 1.98 12.43
CA LEU A 88 9.37 0.91 11.89
C LEU A 88 10.03 0.15 10.72
N SER A 89 11.27 0.49 10.38
CA SER A 89 12.00 -0.12 9.27
C SER A 89 13.31 -0.76 9.72
N LEU A 90 13.63 -1.91 9.11
CA LEU A 90 14.93 -2.55 9.20
C LEU A 90 15.71 -2.26 7.91
N ARG A 91 16.91 -1.71 8.03
CA ARG A 91 17.80 -1.49 6.88
C ARG A 91 18.82 -2.61 6.78
N THR A 92 18.88 -3.26 5.63
CA THR A 92 19.85 -4.33 5.34
C THR A 92 20.56 -4.05 4.01
N VAL A 93 21.83 -4.44 3.92
CA VAL A 93 22.60 -4.40 2.67
C VAL A 93 22.92 -5.83 2.26
N LEU A 94 22.24 -6.32 1.22
CA LEU A 94 22.46 -7.67 0.70
C LEU A 94 23.84 -7.77 0.04
N GLN A 95 24.55 -8.86 0.34
CA GLN A 95 25.82 -9.24 -0.28
C GLN A 95 25.59 -10.26 -1.40
N PRO A 96 26.57 -10.47 -2.31
CA PRO A 96 26.48 -11.55 -3.29
C PRO A 96 26.22 -12.90 -2.62
N GLY A 97 25.14 -13.57 -3.04
CA GLY A 97 24.69 -14.84 -2.48
C GLY A 97 23.58 -14.74 -1.43
N ASP A 98 23.30 -13.53 -0.89
CA ASP A 98 22.22 -13.34 0.08
C ASP A 98 20.84 -13.40 -0.59
N VAL A 99 19.89 -14.05 0.09
CA VAL A 99 18.47 -14.07 -0.29
C VAL A 99 17.63 -13.54 0.87
N GLN A 100 16.85 -12.50 0.60
CA GLN A 100 15.86 -11.98 1.55
C GLN A 100 14.47 -12.49 1.18
N LEU A 101 13.82 -13.17 2.11
CA LEU A 101 12.43 -13.61 1.98
C LEU A 101 11.56 -12.77 2.93
N VAL A 102 10.53 -12.14 2.38
CA VAL A 102 9.55 -11.35 3.15
C VAL A 102 8.14 -11.74 2.75
N SER A 103 7.23 -11.69 3.72
CA SER A 103 5.79 -11.85 3.44
C SER A 103 5.22 -10.54 2.92
N ASN A 104 4.77 -10.53 1.67
CA ASN A 104 4.18 -9.35 1.04
C ASN A 104 2.89 -8.86 1.74
N HIS A 105 2.24 -9.73 2.52
CA HIS A 105 0.98 -9.41 3.20
C HIS A 105 1.15 -8.76 4.58
N THR A 106 2.33 -8.90 5.19
CA THR A 106 2.59 -8.44 6.56
C THR A 106 3.81 -7.54 6.66
N CYS A 107 4.68 -7.54 5.64
CA CYS A 107 5.90 -6.74 5.60
C CYS A 107 5.94 -5.89 4.34
N LEU A 108 6.10 -4.58 4.53
CA LEU A 108 6.48 -3.68 3.45
C LEU A 108 7.98 -3.81 3.20
N HIS A 109 8.38 -3.57 1.96
CA HIS A 109 9.77 -3.58 1.57
C HIS A 109 9.97 -2.54 0.47
N TYR A 110 11.11 -1.86 0.51
CA TYR A 110 11.52 -0.92 -0.51
C TYR A 110 13.04 -0.91 -0.58
N ARG A 111 13.58 -0.37 -1.68
CA ARG A 111 15.02 -0.19 -1.85
C ARG A 111 15.37 1.27 -1.62
N GLY A 112 16.38 1.52 -0.78
CA GLY A 112 16.96 2.86 -0.63
C GLY A 112 17.69 3.32 -1.89
N ALA A 113 18.09 4.59 -1.91
CA ALA A 113 18.94 5.13 -2.97
C ALA A 113 20.28 4.36 -3.06
N PHE A 114 20.80 4.26 -4.27
CA PHE A 114 22.15 3.73 -4.50
C PHE A 114 23.18 4.63 -3.81
N LYS A 115 24.28 4.02 -3.39
CA LYS A 115 25.49 4.76 -3.02
C LYS A 115 26.32 5.01 -4.26
#